data_AF-A0A498DMH2-F1
#
_entry.id   AF-A0A498DMH2-F1
#
_cell.length_a   1.000
_cell.length_b   1.000
_cell.length_c   1.000
_cell.angle_alpha   90.00
_cell.angle_beta   90.00
_cell.angle_gamma   90.00
#
_symmetry.space_group_name_H-M   'P 1'
#
loop_
_entity.id
_entity.type
_entity.pdbx_description
1 polymer ?
#
loop_
_entity_poly.entity_id
_entity_poly.type
_entity_poly.pdbx_seq_one_letter_code
_entity_poly.pdbx_strand_id
1 'polypeptide(L)' 'MSTKKVTKKELLVTAKELSLKSAAKLSKNDLIHAIQIAEGNVDCFGRIENCDVTPCLYRAECQS' A
#
# COMPACT_ATOMS: atom_id res chain seq x y z
N MET A 1 -2.46 15.35 7.43
CA MET A 1 -3.15 14.58 6.39
C MET A 1 -2.15 14.33 5.26
N SER A 2 -1.65 13.11 5.10
CA SER A 2 -0.72 12.79 4.02
C SER A 2 -1.49 12.80 2.69
N THR A 3 -1.43 13.93 1.98
CA THR A 3 -2.10 14.20 0.70
C THR A 3 -1.36 13.64 -0.52
N LYS A 4 -0.39 12.74 -0.32
CA LYS A 4 0.41 12.19 -1.40
C LYS A 4 -0.23 10.91 -1.95
N LYS A 5 -0.54 10.92 -3.25
CA LYS A 5 -0.80 9.69 -4.01
C LYS A 5 0.50 8.89 -4.10
N VAL A 6 0.46 7.62 -3.72
CA VAL A 6 1.67 6.78 -3.70
C VAL A 6 1.93 6.27 -5.10
N THR A 7 3.14 6.48 -5.61
CA THR A 7 3.50 6.00 -6.94
C THR A 7 3.94 4.54 -6.91
N LYS A 8 3.79 3.81 -8.04
CA LYS A 8 4.31 2.43 -8.15
C LYS A 8 5.80 2.35 -7.86
N LYS A 9 6.58 3.39 -8.20
CA LYS A 9 8.01 3.46 -7.90
C LYS A 9 8.29 3.49 -6.40
N GLU A 10 7.57 4.30 -5.63
CA GLU A 10 7.71 4.35 -4.17
C GLU A 10 7.34 3.02 -3.53
N LEU A 11 6.24 2.40 -3.96
CA LEU A 11 5.87 1.06 -3.48
C LEU A 11 6.97 0.02 -3.73
N LEU A 12 7.64 0.06 -4.89
CA LEU A 12 8.74 -0.85 -5.18
C LEU A 12 9.97 -0.62 -4.29
N VAL A 13 10.23 0.62 -3.90
CA VAL A 13 11.30 0.95 -2.94
C VAL A 13 10.96 0.38 -1.58
N THR A 14 9.77 0.66 -1.05
CA THR A 14 9.30 0.12 0.23
C THR A 14 9.27 -1.41 0.22
N ALA A 15 8.79 -2.01 -0.86
CA ALA A 15 8.76 -3.46 -1.02
C ALA A 15 10.18 -4.07 -1.03
N LYS A 16 11.17 -3.37 -1.59
CA LYS A 16 12.57 -3.80 -1.55
C LYS A 16 13.15 -3.74 -0.14
N GLU A 17 12.82 -2.71 0.63
CA GLU A 17 13.20 -2.60 2.05
C GLU A 17 12.58 -3.73 2.88
N LEU A 18 11.35 -4.14 2.53
CA LEU A 18 10.64 -5.28 3.12
C LEU A 18 11.03 -6.65 2.53
N SER A 19 12.06 -6.70 1.67
CA SER A 19 12.55 -7.94 1.03
C SER A 19 11.50 -8.72 0.20
N LEU A 20 10.52 -8.02 -0.39
CA LEU A 20 9.50 -8.60 -1.27
C LEU A 20 10.07 -8.87 -2.67
N LYS A 21 10.52 -10.11 -2.91
CA LYS A 21 11.18 -10.52 -4.16
C LYS A 21 10.30 -10.45 -5.42
N SER A 22 8.97 -10.51 -5.28
CA SER A 22 8.03 -10.53 -6.41
C SER A 22 7.37 -9.17 -6.70
N ALA A 23 7.74 -8.13 -5.96
CA ALA A 23 7.15 -6.79 -6.02
C ALA A 23 7.06 -6.19 -7.44
N ALA A 24 8.10 -6.38 -8.26
CA ALA A 24 8.16 -5.81 -9.62
C ALA A 24 7.10 -6.39 -10.57
N LYS A 25 6.63 -7.62 -10.32
CA LYS A 25 5.62 -8.31 -11.15
C LYS A 25 4.19 -8.03 -10.72
N LEU A 26 4.00 -7.41 -9.55
CA LEU A 26 2.68 -7.14 -8.99
C LEU A 26 2.03 -5.91 -9.62
N SER A 27 0.69 -5.93 -9.66
CA SER A 27 -0.10 -4.73 -9.92
C SER A 27 0.08 -3.73 -8.78
N LYS A 28 -0.34 -2.47 -8.97
CA LYS A 28 -0.23 -1.46 -7.90
C LYS A 28 -0.99 -1.89 -6.64
N ASN A 29 -2.17 -2.47 -6.81
CA ASN A 29 -3.02 -2.91 -5.70
C ASN A 29 -2.38 -4.11 -4.97
N ASP A 30 -1.96 -5.13 -5.72
CA ASP A 30 -1.31 -6.31 -5.11
C ASP A 30 -0.01 -5.94 -4.40
N LEU A 31 0.70 -4.94 -4.92
CA LEU A 31 1.93 -4.45 -4.30
C LEU A 31 1.64 -3.76 -2.97
N ILE A 32 0.58 -2.96 -2.89
CA ILE A 32 0.11 -2.35 -1.63
C ILE A 32 -0.29 -3.46 -0.65
N HIS A 33 -1.06 -4.45 -1.08
CA HIS A 33 -1.45 -5.59 -0.24
C HIS A 33 -0.23 -6.34 0.29
N ALA A 34 0.74 -6.64 -0.57
CA ALA A 34 1.97 -7.32 -0.16
C ALA A 34 2.78 -6.51 0.86
N ILE A 35 2.85 -5.18 0.68
CA ILE A 35 3.50 -4.28 1.64
C ILE A 35 2.75 -4.29 2.97
N GLN A 36 1.42 -4.15 2.96
CA GLN A 36 0.61 -4.17 4.18
C GLN A 36 0.86 -5.45 4.98
N ILE A 37 0.82 -6.61 4.32
CA ILE A 37 1.09 -7.92 4.95
C ILE A 37 2.52 -8.00 5.48
N ALA A 38 3.51 -7.52 4.72
CA ALA A 38 4.90 -7.52 5.14
C ALA A 38 5.17 -6.57 6.31
N GLU A 39 4.40 -5.49 6.44
CA GLU A 39 4.39 -4.60 7.61
C GLU A 39 3.67 -5.22 8.82
N GLY A 40 3.01 -6.38 8.67
CA GLY A 40 2.20 -7.02 9.69
C GLY A 40 0.76 -6.50 9.80
N ASN A 41 0.33 -5.70 8.82
CA ASN A 41 -1.04 -5.21 8.69
C ASN A 41 -1.89 -6.15 7.84
N VAL A 42 -3.21 -5.98 7.89
CA VAL A 42 -4.15 -6.64 6.96
C VAL A 42 -4.14 -5.94 5.59
N ASP A 43 -4.36 -6.69 4.51
CA ASP A 43 -4.43 -6.21 3.13
C ASP A 43 -5.73 -5.45 2.81
N CYS A 44 -6.01 -4.41 3.58
CA CYS A 44 -7.29 -3.69 3.54
C CYS A 44 -7.46 -2.73 2.35
N PHE A 45 -6.41 -2.47 1.57
CA PHE A 45 -6.47 -1.50 0.48
C PHE A 45 -7.56 -1.86 -0.54
N GLY A 46 -8.52 -0.95 -0.76
CA GLY A 46 -9.65 -1.17 -1.67
C GLY A 46 -10.67 -2.22 -1.22
N ARG A 47 -10.58 -2.73 0.03
CA ARG A 47 -11.53 -3.69 0.60
C ARG A 47 -12.48 -3.07 1.64
N ILE A 48 -12.08 -1.98 2.26
CA ILE A 48 -12.83 -1.32 3.35
C ILE A 48 -13.32 0.04 2.87
N GLU A 49 -14.64 0.19 2.79
CA GLU A 49 -15.29 1.49 2.59
C GLU A 49 -15.33 2.26 3.93
N ASN A 50 -15.19 3.59 3.90
CA ASN A 50 -15.22 4.44 5.11
C ASN A 50 -14.22 4.09 6.24
N CYS A 51 -13.07 3.48 5.92
CA CYS A 51 -11.96 3.27 6.84
C CYS A 51 -11.64 4.53 7.68
N ASP A 52 -11.48 4.39 9.00
CA ASP A 52 -11.11 5.46 9.95
C ASP A 52 -9.60 5.56 10.24
N VAL A 53 -8.77 4.73 9.60
CA VAL A 53 -7.32 4.77 9.78
C VAL A 53 -6.75 6.04 9.11
N THR A 54 -6.43 7.04 9.93
CA THR A 54 -5.89 8.33 9.50
C THR A 54 -4.38 8.37 9.23
N PRO A 55 -3.50 7.54 9.86
CA PRO A 55 -2.08 7.53 9.49
C PRO A 55 -1.77 6.69 8.24
N CYS A 56 -2.79 6.19 7.53
CA CYS A 56 -2.59 5.34 6.36
C CYS A 56 -2.05 6.13 5.16
N LEU A 57 -0.86 5.76 4.69
CA LEU A 57 -0.19 6.32 3.50
C LEU A 57 -1.03 6.17 2.23
N TYR A 58 -1.81 5.10 2.11
CA TYR A 58 -2.60 4.79 0.92
C TYR A 58 -4.01 5.40 0.95
N ARG A 59 -4.41 6.03 2.06
CA ARG A 59 -5.78 6.53 2.26
C ARG A 59 -6.25 7.44 1.12
N ALA A 60 -5.38 8.33 0.66
CA ALA A 60 -5.70 9.28 -0.41
C ALA A 60 -6.08 8.59 -1.71
N GLU A 61 -5.58 7.39 -2.00
CA GLU A 61 -5.94 6.59 -3.17
C GLU A 61 -6.94 5.46 -2.89
N CYS A 62 -7.04 5.03 -1.63
CA CYS A 62 -7.97 3.98 -1.21
C CYS A 62 -9.41 4.49 -1.08
N GLN A 63 -9.58 5.78 -0.77
CA GLN A 63 -10.87 6.44 -0.52
C GLN A 63 -11.17 7.56 -1.53
N SER A 64 -10.47 7.59 -2.67
CA SER A 64 -10.78 8.52 -3.77
C SER A 64 -11.67 7.91 -4.84
#